data_AF-A0A917G8M8-F1
#
_entry.id   AF-A0A917G8M8-F1
#
_cell.length_a   1.000
_cell.length_b   1.000
_cell.length_c   1.000
_cell.angle_alpha   90.00
_cell.angle_beta   90.00
_cell.angle_gamma   90.00
#
_symmetry.space_group_name_H-M   'P 1'
#
loop_
_entity.id
_entity.type
_entity.pdbx_description
1 polymer ?
#
loop_
_entity_poly.entity_id
_entity_poly.type
_entity_poly.pdbx_seq_one_letter_code
_entity_poly.pdbx_strand_id
1 'polypeptide(L)'
;MKKIIAAIMVVIGLIIAVPNHTTLAAENEVTGTLSSIDPNGMFITVQLNRTTEKTFYINRNTMYRKNNSVVDISAMYVGDVVSLKLAPSSSTVQEVKINATGTVVENVYRGTMTTVNTGSNRLTVRNQQPLENWEFGFDVSNKQVTTKFDNRATVFYGNKKISKAQLKKYKNSDVYYATVKQFGQEVIQKIVILKDNERTYYEDMQSVDTRNKFMTLNNVGRLYFHDGSILVRNGRLVTPTALTMHGQAYVVTDGERRNNFAQIVQVTSDSFTSANLAKHDLYYGQLNYVDNNYLLEVNDAVKFENNRWTYTKDNPFTLSFSNSTVARYNDGTRVVDIKPEMELFLHEGEYGYFYVKDGHVQAMHFDDAMQSMKTITMVGQIDKIQAKYPATLQTKSTAKWQAGGWHMTGQNVDLSIDQALIIRAGKIISPQDLRKNDRIVILSDSELEVSVLLVD
;
A
#
# COMPACT_ATOMS: atom_id res chain seq x y z
N MET A 1 -28.02 76.67 25.02
CA MET A 1 -28.75 75.39 24.99
C MET A 1 -28.27 74.58 23.78
N LYS A 2 -27.29 73.69 24.00
CA LYS A 2 -26.71 72.80 22.98
C LYS A 2 -27.35 71.42 23.15
N LYS A 3 -28.03 70.90 22.13
CA LYS A 3 -28.45 69.48 22.09
C LYS A 3 -27.29 68.68 21.52
N ILE A 4 -26.68 67.86 22.37
CA ILE A 4 -25.67 66.86 22.03
C ILE A 4 -26.44 65.63 21.55
N ILE A 5 -26.29 65.27 20.27
CA ILE A 5 -26.72 63.96 19.76
C ILE A 5 -25.50 63.05 19.84
N ALA A 6 -25.52 62.13 20.79
CA ALA A 6 -24.51 61.08 20.92
C ALA A 6 -24.80 59.99 19.89
N ALA A 7 -23.93 59.86 18.88
CA ALA A 7 -23.89 58.70 18.02
C ALA A 7 -23.12 57.59 18.76
N ILE A 8 -23.84 56.55 19.18
CA ILE A 8 -23.24 55.32 19.71
C ILE A 8 -22.68 54.54 18.51
N MET A 9 -21.37 54.61 18.28
CA MET A 9 -20.67 53.63 17.47
C MET A 9 -20.58 52.32 18.25
N VAL A 10 -21.34 51.31 17.82
CA VAL A 10 -21.11 49.92 18.25
C VAL A 10 -19.93 49.40 17.44
N VAL A 11 -18.76 49.33 18.07
CA VAL A 11 -17.62 48.56 17.56
C VAL A 11 -17.93 47.09 17.81
N ILE A 12 -18.41 46.38 16.79
CA ILE A 12 -18.47 44.91 16.82
C ILE A 12 -17.03 44.42 16.61
N GLY A 13 -16.34 44.15 17.72
CA GLY A 13 -15.09 43.40 17.70
C GLY A 13 -15.38 41.97 17.27
N LEU A 14 -15.03 41.63 16.03
CA LEU A 14 -15.04 40.25 15.56
C LEU A 14 -13.85 39.52 16.20
N ILE A 15 -14.06 38.94 17.38
CA ILE A 15 -13.13 37.97 17.95
C ILE A 15 -13.24 36.72 17.09
N ILE A 16 -12.29 36.54 16.17
CA ILE A 16 -12.08 35.25 15.51
C ILE A 16 -11.55 34.31 16.59
N ALA A 17 -12.43 33.49 17.14
CA ALA A 17 -12.06 32.37 17.98
C ALA A 17 -11.19 31.42 17.14
N VAL A 18 -9.89 31.43 17.39
CA VAL A 18 -9.00 30.36 17.00
C VAL A 18 -9.49 29.11 17.74
N PRO A 19 -9.84 28.00 17.07
CA PRO A 19 -10.23 26.81 17.79
C PRO A 19 -9.00 26.26 18.51
N ASN A 20 -8.97 26.48 19.83
CA ASN A 20 -8.13 25.70 20.73
C ASN A 20 -8.65 24.26 20.68
N HIS A 21 -7.85 23.39 20.08
CA HIS A 21 -8.09 21.96 20.07
C HIS A 21 -7.94 21.39 21.47
N THR A 22 -9.05 21.27 22.18
CA THR A 22 -9.26 20.25 23.22
C THR A 22 -10.76 20.03 23.39
N THR A 23 -11.38 19.40 22.39
CA THR A 23 -12.56 18.60 22.66
C THR A 23 -12.11 17.46 23.56
N LEU A 24 -12.66 17.37 24.77
CA LEU A 24 -12.55 16.19 25.63
C LEU A 24 -12.99 14.97 24.81
N ALA A 25 -12.04 14.24 24.26
CA ALA A 25 -12.27 12.86 23.86
C ALA A 25 -12.70 12.11 25.12
N ALA A 26 -13.76 11.30 25.03
CA ALA A 26 -14.04 10.31 26.06
C ALA A 26 -12.70 9.64 26.44
N GLU A 27 -12.41 9.43 27.73
CA GLU A 27 -11.08 9.05 28.28
C GLU A 27 -10.42 7.82 27.62
N ASN A 28 -11.11 7.14 26.70
CA ASN A 28 -10.70 5.94 26.00
C ASN A 28 -10.59 6.11 24.46
N GLU A 29 -10.60 7.32 23.90
CA GLU A 29 -10.37 7.53 22.46
C GLU A 29 -9.01 8.14 22.14
N VAL A 30 -8.32 7.55 21.16
CA VAL A 30 -7.00 8.00 20.70
C VAL A 30 -7.04 8.15 19.18
N THR A 31 -6.55 9.27 18.64
CA THR A 31 -6.45 9.46 17.19
C THR A 31 -5.01 9.72 16.78
N GLY A 32 -4.59 9.15 15.65
CA GLY A 32 -3.26 9.37 15.09
C GLY A 32 -3.07 8.69 13.74
N THR A 33 -1.82 8.64 13.29
CA THR A 33 -1.43 7.97 12.04
C THR A 33 -0.83 6.62 12.36
N LEU A 34 -1.31 5.56 11.71
CA LEU A 34 -0.76 4.22 11.85
C LEU A 34 0.67 4.19 11.31
N SER A 35 1.65 3.84 12.15
CA SER A 35 3.06 3.75 11.76
C SER A 35 3.53 2.30 11.61
N SER A 36 2.89 1.35 12.28
CA SER A 36 3.22 -0.08 12.14
C SER A 36 2.03 -0.98 12.45
N ILE A 37 2.02 -2.15 11.82
CA ILE A 37 1.15 -3.29 12.13
C ILE A 37 2.09 -4.47 12.43
N ASP A 38 1.86 -5.14 13.55
CA ASP A 38 2.59 -6.36 13.88
C ASP A 38 2.36 -7.45 12.82
N PRO A 39 3.41 -8.13 12.30
CA PRO A 39 3.26 -9.20 11.32
C PRO A 39 2.39 -10.38 11.76
N ASN A 40 2.14 -10.56 13.07
CA ASN A 40 1.22 -11.58 13.59
C ASN A 40 -0.16 -11.00 13.93
N GLY A 41 -0.41 -9.72 13.64
CA GLY A 41 -1.67 -9.05 13.90
C GLY A 41 -2.01 -8.90 15.38
N MET A 42 -1.02 -8.82 16.27
CA MET A 42 -1.23 -8.74 17.73
C MET A 42 -1.23 -7.30 18.27
N PHE A 43 -0.55 -6.38 17.60
CA PHE A 43 -0.50 -4.97 18.01
C PHE A 43 -0.33 -4.04 16.81
N ILE A 44 -0.64 -2.77 17.05
CA ILE A 44 -0.42 -1.67 16.11
C ILE A 44 0.31 -0.54 16.81
N THR A 45 1.13 0.20 16.07
CA THR A 45 1.78 1.41 16.57
C THR A 45 1.18 2.62 15.88
N VAL A 46 0.79 3.62 16.67
CA VAL A 46 0.16 4.85 16.18
C VAL A 46 1.00 6.05 16.60
N GLN A 47 1.35 6.87 15.62
CA GLN A 47 1.94 8.20 15.80
C GLN A 47 0.84 9.19 16.20
N LEU A 48 0.85 9.62 17.46
CA LEU A 48 -0.16 10.51 18.05
C LEU A 48 0.13 11.98 17.76
N ASN A 49 1.40 12.33 17.69
CA ASN A 49 1.90 13.67 17.36
C ASN A 49 3.32 13.54 16.76
N ARG A 50 4.08 14.63 16.56
CA ARG A 50 5.40 14.56 15.91
C ARG A 50 6.48 13.76 16.66
N THR A 51 6.31 13.53 17.95
CA THR A 51 7.35 12.97 18.83
C THR A 51 6.89 11.73 19.59
N THR A 52 5.58 11.45 19.61
CA THR A 52 4.98 10.39 20.42
C THR A 52 4.37 9.33 19.52
N GLU A 53 4.96 8.15 19.54
CA GLU A 53 4.36 6.91 19.06
C GLU A 53 3.95 6.06 20.26
N LYS A 54 2.84 5.34 20.14
CA LYS A 54 2.39 4.40 21.17
C LYS A 54 1.89 3.12 20.54
N THR A 55 2.22 2.01 21.17
CA THR A 55 1.75 0.67 20.78
C THR A 55 0.46 0.33 21.51
N PHE A 56 -0.49 -0.24 20.76
CA PHE A 56 -1.80 -0.68 21.23
C PHE A 56 -2.04 -2.12 20.80
N TYR A 57 -2.70 -2.90 21.65
CA TYR A 57 -2.94 -4.33 21.42
C TYR A 57 -4.27 -4.53 20.72
N ILE A 58 -4.27 -5.37 19.69
CA ILE A 58 -5.46 -5.78 18.94
C ILE A 58 -5.66 -7.28 19.13
N ASN A 59 -6.89 -7.75 19.03
CA ASN A 59 -7.21 -9.17 19.17
C ASN A 59 -8.39 -9.56 18.26
N ARG A 60 -8.88 -10.80 18.40
CA ARG A 60 -9.99 -11.32 17.58
C ARG A 60 -11.32 -10.56 17.79
N ASN A 61 -11.47 -9.86 18.91
CA ASN A 61 -12.67 -9.08 19.24
C ASN A 61 -12.54 -7.60 18.86
N THR A 62 -11.37 -7.15 18.37
CA THR A 62 -11.20 -5.78 17.89
C THR A 62 -12.04 -5.59 16.62
N MET A 63 -12.95 -4.62 16.65
CA MET A 63 -13.79 -4.26 15.51
C MET A 63 -13.04 -3.27 14.62
N TYR A 64 -13.09 -3.45 13.30
CA TYR A 64 -12.53 -2.49 12.33
C TYR A 64 -13.66 -1.83 11.55
N ARG A 65 -13.61 -0.51 11.43
CA ARG A 65 -14.58 0.28 10.67
C ARG A 65 -13.88 1.16 9.67
N LYS A 66 -14.39 1.22 8.44
CA LYS A 66 -14.03 2.21 7.44
C LYS A 66 -15.30 2.88 6.98
N ASN A 67 -15.39 4.20 7.17
CA ASN A 67 -16.66 4.93 7.11
C ASN A 67 -17.66 4.34 8.13
N ASN A 68 -18.87 4.00 7.70
CA ASN A 68 -19.90 3.39 8.56
C ASN A 68 -19.98 1.87 8.45
N SER A 69 -19.08 1.24 7.68
CA SER A 69 -19.09 -0.20 7.40
C SER A 69 -18.05 -0.94 8.23
N VAL A 70 -18.41 -2.12 8.71
CA VAL A 70 -17.46 -3.06 9.32
C VAL A 70 -16.56 -3.62 8.22
N VAL A 71 -15.26 -3.59 8.46
CA VAL A 71 -14.23 -4.11 7.57
C VAL A 71 -13.31 -5.06 8.33
N ASP A 72 -12.39 -5.68 7.61
CA ASP A 72 -11.32 -6.48 8.19
C ASP A 72 -10.05 -5.63 8.39
N ILE A 73 -9.11 -6.09 9.22
CA ILE A 73 -7.79 -5.47 9.39
C ILE A 73 -7.04 -5.30 8.06
N SER A 74 -7.26 -6.20 7.09
CA SER A 74 -6.71 -6.11 5.73
C SER A 74 -7.08 -4.83 4.99
N ALA A 75 -8.12 -4.10 5.40
CA ALA A 75 -8.49 -2.81 4.83
C ALA A 75 -7.62 -1.63 5.32
N MET A 76 -6.73 -1.88 6.29
CA MET A 76 -5.89 -0.90 6.95
C MET A 76 -4.46 -0.97 6.43
N TYR A 77 -3.86 0.19 6.16
CA TYR A 77 -2.48 0.30 5.70
C TYR A 77 -1.70 1.28 6.56
N VAL A 78 -0.39 1.04 6.69
CA VAL A 78 0.52 2.00 7.31
C VAL A 78 0.41 3.35 6.60
N GLY A 79 0.32 4.43 7.40
CA GLY A 79 0.02 5.78 6.95
C GLY A 79 -1.46 6.17 7.04
N ASP A 80 -2.37 5.23 7.27
CA ASP A 80 -3.80 5.53 7.50
C ASP A 80 -3.98 6.36 8.79
N VAL A 81 -4.95 7.28 8.77
CA VAL A 81 -5.38 8.01 9.96
C VAL A 81 -6.46 7.20 10.65
N VAL A 82 -6.22 6.83 11.90
CA VAL A 82 -7.11 5.96 12.68
C VAL A 82 -7.54 6.62 13.98
N SER A 83 -8.77 6.34 14.41
CA SER A 83 -9.23 6.55 15.78
C SER A 83 -9.40 5.19 16.45
N LEU A 84 -8.82 5.05 17.63
CA LEU A 84 -8.87 3.86 18.46
C LEU A 84 -9.80 4.12 19.63
N LYS A 85 -10.77 3.24 19.82
CA LYS A 85 -11.53 3.14 21.06
C LYS A 85 -10.90 2.04 21.92
N LEU A 86 -10.44 2.42 23.11
CA LEU A 86 -9.73 1.53 24.03
C LEU A 86 -10.69 0.91 25.04
N ALA A 87 -10.32 -0.28 25.53
CA ALA A 87 -10.94 -0.82 26.73
C ALA A 87 -10.57 0.04 27.95
N PRO A 88 -11.47 0.19 28.94
CA PRO A 88 -11.21 1.00 30.13
C PRO A 88 -9.88 0.62 30.80
N SER A 89 -9.06 1.63 31.10
CA SER A 89 -7.76 1.47 31.79
C SER A 89 -6.78 0.50 31.11
N SER A 90 -6.87 0.31 29.78
CA SER A 90 -6.03 -0.62 29.02
C SER A 90 -5.54 -0.01 27.71
N SER A 91 -4.44 -0.55 27.16
CA SER A 91 -3.98 -0.31 25.79
C SER A 91 -4.58 -1.28 24.77
N THR A 92 -5.55 -2.10 25.18
CA THR A 92 -6.30 -2.99 24.29
C THR A 92 -7.36 -2.21 23.51
N VAL A 93 -7.36 -2.37 22.19
CA VAL A 93 -8.28 -1.69 21.28
C VAL A 93 -9.55 -2.51 21.12
N GLN A 94 -10.69 -1.89 21.41
CA GLN A 94 -12.02 -2.43 21.15
C GLN A 94 -12.48 -2.13 19.72
N GLU A 95 -12.20 -0.92 19.22
CA GLU A 95 -12.54 -0.52 17.85
C GLU A 95 -11.42 0.30 17.20
N VAL A 96 -11.11 -0.01 15.94
CA VAL A 96 -10.27 0.79 15.06
C VAL A 96 -11.16 1.40 13.99
N LYS A 97 -11.25 2.72 13.94
CA LYS A 97 -11.93 3.48 12.89
C LYS A 97 -10.91 4.07 11.93
N ILE A 98 -10.90 3.61 10.69
CA ILE A 98 -10.08 4.15 9.59
C ILE A 98 -10.77 5.42 9.07
N ASN A 99 -10.29 6.57 9.53
CA ASN A 99 -10.87 7.88 9.23
C ASN A 99 -10.46 8.40 7.86
N ALA A 100 -9.20 8.20 7.50
CA ALA A 100 -8.66 8.59 6.21
C ALA A 100 -7.60 7.60 5.78
N THR A 101 -7.63 7.26 4.50
CA THR A 101 -6.59 6.46 3.86
C THR A 101 -5.29 7.26 3.80
N GLY A 102 -4.16 6.60 4.05
CA GLY A 102 -2.84 7.19 3.97
C GLY A 102 -2.58 7.81 2.59
N THR A 103 -1.54 8.63 2.52
CA THR A 103 -1.30 9.47 1.35
C THR A 103 -0.84 8.62 0.16
N VAL A 104 -1.78 8.24 -0.72
CA VAL A 104 -1.49 7.46 -1.94
C VAL A 104 -0.73 8.35 -2.93
N VAL A 105 0.45 7.89 -3.32
CA VAL A 105 1.30 8.50 -4.33
C VAL A 105 0.67 8.27 -5.69
N GLU A 106 0.41 9.34 -6.43
CA GLU A 106 0.05 9.24 -7.85
C GLU A 106 1.32 8.98 -8.66
N ASN A 107 2.34 9.84 -8.50
CA ASN A 107 3.63 9.71 -9.17
C ASN A 107 4.78 10.24 -8.29
N VAL A 108 5.99 9.73 -8.53
CA VAL A 108 7.24 10.39 -8.12
C VAL A 108 7.90 10.90 -9.39
N TYR A 109 8.33 12.16 -9.40
CA TYR A 109 8.93 12.78 -10.56
C TYR A 109 10.35 13.27 -10.27
N ARG A 110 11.17 13.23 -11.32
CA ARG A 110 12.46 13.92 -11.44
C ARG A 110 12.35 15.02 -12.50
N GLY A 111 13.10 16.10 -12.35
CA GLY A 111 13.38 17.03 -13.44
C GLY A 111 14.20 18.23 -12.96
N THR A 112 14.23 19.29 -13.77
CA THR A 112 14.94 20.53 -13.42
C THR A 112 13.93 21.64 -13.11
N MET A 113 14.03 22.23 -11.92
CA MET A 113 13.13 23.32 -11.50
C MET A 113 13.38 24.59 -12.30
N THR A 114 12.35 25.17 -12.92
CA THR A 114 12.49 26.42 -13.71
C THR A 114 11.88 27.63 -13.02
N THR A 115 10.65 27.49 -12.48
CA THR A 115 9.91 28.62 -11.90
C THR A 115 9.14 28.17 -10.66
N VAL A 116 9.08 29.05 -9.66
CA VAL A 116 8.29 28.82 -8.45
C VAL A 116 7.43 30.05 -8.18
N ASN A 117 6.12 29.86 -8.22
CA ASN A 117 5.15 30.86 -7.81
C ASN A 117 4.55 30.46 -6.45
N THR A 118 5.07 31.06 -5.38
CA THR A 118 4.59 30.81 -4.02
C THR A 118 3.25 31.46 -3.70
N GLY A 119 2.82 32.48 -4.46
CA GLY A 119 1.50 33.10 -4.29
C GLY A 119 0.38 32.17 -4.74
N SER A 120 0.61 31.42 -5.83
CA SER A 120 -0.33 30.42 -6.34
C SER A 120 0.04 28.97 -5.97
N ASN A 121 1.09 28.77 -5.16
CA ASN A 121 1.69 27.47 -4.87
C ASN A 121 1.95 26.60 -6.11
N ARG A 122 2.65 27.12 -7.11
CA ARG A 122 2.97 26.39 -8.35
C ARG A 122 4.47 26.21 -8.52
N LEU A 123 4.86 25.00 -8.90
CA LEU A 123 6.20 24.62 -9.29
C LEU A 123 6.19 24.28 -10.78
N THR A 124 7.07 24.91 -11.55
CA THR A 124 7.31 24.55 -12.95
C THR A 124 8.62 23.79 -13.07
N VAL A 125 8.54 22.62 -13.71
CA VAL A 125 9.67 21.72 -13.92
C VAL A 125 9.83 21.44 -15.41
N ARG A 126 11.07 21.53 -15.90
CA ARG A 126 11.46 21.10 -17.25
C ARG A 126 12.01 19.68 -17.17
N ASN A 127 11.86 18.92 -18.26
CA ASN A 127 12.34 17.55 -18.34
C ASN A 127 11.77 16.68 -17.20
N GLN A 128 10.46 16.83 -16.95
CA GLN A 128 9.77 16.04 -15.94
C GLN A 128 9.67 14.58 -16.41
N GLN A 129 10.17 13.66 -15.60
CA GLN A 129 10.17 12.22 -15.86
C GLN A 129 9.54 11.51 -14.66
N PRO A 130 8.49 10.70 -14.84
CA PRO A 130 7.95 9.88 -13.76
C PRO A 130 8.90 8.72 -13.42
N LEU A 131 8.85 8.27 -12.18
CA LEU A 131 9.42 7.01 -11.74
C LEU A 131 8.46 5.90 -12.16
N GLU A 132 8.76 5.25 -13.28
CA GLU A 132 8.00 4.13 -13.83
C GLU A 132 8.96 2.99 -14.10
N ASN A 133 8.53 1.76 -13.84
CA ASN A 133 9.39 0.60 -14.06
C ASN A 133 10.73 0.71 -13.32
N TRP A 134 10.67 1.28 -12.11
CA TRP A 134 11.81 1.41 -11.20
C TRP A 134 12.98 2.20 -11.80
N GLU A 135 12.69 3.07 -12.77
CA GLU A 135 13.64 4.00 -13.35
C GLU A 135 12.97 5.34 -13.65
N PHE A 136 13.77 6.41 -13.66
CA PHE A 136 13.34 7.65 -14.31
C PHE A 136 13.70 7.54 -15.78
N GLY A 137 12.80 7.96 -16.67
CA GLY A 137 13.05 7.91 -18.11
C GLY A 137 14.32 8.65 -18.53
N PHE A 138 14.87 8.32 -19.69
CA PHE A 138 16.10 8.94 -20.21
C PHE A 138 15.82 10.07 -21.21
N ASP A 139 14.57 10.21 -21.66
CA ASP A 139 14.18 11.17 -22.68
C ASP A 139 14.38 12.60 -22.20
N VAL A 140 15.26 13.33 -22.88
CA VAL A 140 15.47 14.75 -22.63
C VAL A 140 14.39 15.55 -23.34
N SER A 141 13.44 16.08 -22.57
CA SER A 141 12.37 16.93 -23.05
C SER A 141 12.51 18.37 -22.55
N ASN A 142 12.34 19.33 -23.45
CA ASN A 142 12.18 20.74 -23.08
C ASN A 142 10.76 21.09 -22.62
N LYS A 143 9.84 20.11 -22.57
CA LYS A 143 8.50 20.29 -22.05
C LYS A 143 8.57 20.78 -20.60
N GLN A 144 7.84 21.84 -20.33
CA GLN A 144 7.65 22.37 -18.99
C GLN A 144 6.27 21.97 -18.50
N VAL A 145 6.22 21.47 -17.27
CA VAL A 145 4.98 21.09 -16.60
C VAL A 145 4.86 21.93 -15.34
N THR A 146 3.69 22.51 -15.12
CA THR A 146 3.42 23.34 -13.93
C THR A 146 2.41 22.65 -13.05
N THR A 147 2.86 22.23 -11.87
CA THR A 147 2.06 21.47 -10.90
C THR A 147 1.85 22.29 -9.65
N LYS A 148 0.64 22.23 -9.09
CA LYS A 148 0.34 22.87 -7.81
C LYS A 148 0.97 22.05 -6.69
N PHE A 149 1.51 22.71 -5.67
CA PHE A 149 1.91 22.04 -4.43
C PHE A 149 0.96 22.38 -3.28
N ASP A 150 0.73 21.40 -2.42
CA ASP A 150 -0.17 21.51 -1.27
C ASP A 150 0.31 22.58 -0.29
N ASN A 151 -0.60 23.23 0.45
CA ASN A 151 -0.26 24.19 1.50
C ASN A 151 0.63 23.59 2.61
N ARG A 152 0.52 22.29 2.86
CA ARG A 152 1.32 21.53 3.82
C ARG A 152 2.51 20.81 3.20
N ALA A 153 2.73 20.96 1.89
CA ALA A 153 3.85 20.33 1.20
C ALA A 153 5.18 20.69 1.87
N THR A 154 5.99 19.67 2.13
CA THR A 154 7.31 19.84 2.75
C THR A 154 8.38 19.99 1.68
N VAL A 155 9.38 20.82 1.96
CA VAL A 155 10.44 21.16 1.01
C VAL A 155 11.80 21.01 1.68
N PHE A 156 12.70 20.30 1.01
CA PHE A 156 14.06 20.07 1.47
C PHE A 156 15.08 20.38 0.38
N TYR A 157 16.28 20.77 0.79
CA TYR A 157 17.48 20.87 -0.04
C TYR A 157 18.51 19.91 0.56
N GLY A 158 18.76 18.79 -0.12
CA GLY A 158 19.35 17.60 0.49
C GLY A 158 18.59 17.22 1.76
N ASN A 159 19.30 17.11 2.88
CA ASN A 159 18.71 16.81 4.19
C ASN A 159 18.16 18.03 4.97
N LYS A 160 18.28 19.26 4.44
CA LYS A 160 17.89 20.48 5.16
C LYS A 160 16.49 20.94 4.76
N LYS A 161 15.59 21.04 5.74
CA LYS A 161 14.25 21.63 5.52
C LYS A 161 14.37 23.11 5.17
N ILE A 162 13.67 23.53 4.13
CA ILE A 162 13.59 24.92 3.70
C ILE A 162 12.12 25.37 3.59
N SER A 163 11.89 26.68 3.59
CA SER A 163 10.57 27.23 3.32
C SER A 163 10.25 27.21 1.82
N LYS A 164 8.97 27.22 1.48
CA LYS A 164 8.51 27.33 0.09
C LYS A 164 8.98 28.60 -0.60
N ALA A 165 9.14 29.69 0.14
CA ALA A 165 9.70 30.94 -0.38
C ALA A 165 11.16 30.77 -0.85
N GLN A 166 11.92 29.92 -0.16
CA GLN A 166 13.32 29.66 -0.50
C GLN A 166 13.50 28.83 -1.78
N LEU A 167 12.48 28.07 -2.23
CA LEU A 167 12.52 27.33 -3.50
C LEU A 167 12.98 28.20 -4.69
N LYS A 168 12.57 29.48 -4.72
CA LYS A 168 12.96 30.43 -5.76
C LYS A 168 14.48 30.61 -5.92
N LYS A 169 15.26 30.31 -4.88
CA LYS A 169 16.73 30.41 -4.87
C LYS A 169 17.43 29.26 -5.59
N TYR A 170 16.73 28.15 -5.82
CA TYR A 170 17.27 26.92 -6.39
C TYR A 170 16.82 26.73 -7.85
N LYS A 171 16.62 27.85 -8.56
CA LYS A 171 16.26 27.81 -9.98
C LYS A 171 17.36 27.07 -10.74
N ASN A 172 16.95 26.22 -11.67
CA ASN A 172 17.79 25.32 -12.47
C ASN A 172 18.46 24.19 -11.68
N SER A 173 18.05 23.93 -10.44
CA SER A 173 18.49 22.74 -9.69
C SER A 173 17.65 21.52 -10.03
N ASP A 174 18.26 20.34 -9.92
CA ASP A 174 17.56 19.07 -10.02
C ASP A 174 16.63 18.89 -8.83
N VAL A 175 15.40 18.47 -9.13
CA VAL A 175 14.32 18.37 -8.17
C VAL A 175 13.60 17.05 -8.30
N TYR A 176 13.30 16.48 -7.15
CA TYR A 176 12.46 15.32 -6.95
C TYR A 176 11.21 15.70 -6.20
N TYR A 177 10.07 15.17 -6.61
CA TYR A 177 8.83 15.44 -5.91
C TYR A 177 7.81 14.32 -6.06
N ALA A 178 7.01 14.12 -5.02
CA ALA A 178 5.89 13.18 -5.03
C ALA A 178 4.56 13.92 -5.14
N THR A 179 3.69 13.44 -6.03
CA THR A 179 2.34 13.95 -6.23
C THR A 179 1.31 12.98 -5.70
N VAL A 180 0.12 13.52 -5.43
CA VAL A 180 -1.07 12.78 -5.02
C VAL A 180 -2.27 13.36 -5.75
N LYS A 181 -3.33 12.58 -5.88
CA LYS A 181 -4.57 13.03 -6.51
C LYS A 181 -5.46 13.77 -5.50
N GLN A 182 -5.74 15.04 -5.75
CA GLN A 182 -6.71 15.84 -5.01
C GLN A 182 -7.74 16.42 -5.97
N PHE A 183 -9.02 16.11 -5.76
CA PHE A 183 -10.13 16.58 -6.61
C PHE A 183 -9.88 16.35 -8.11
N GLY A 184 -9.34 15.17 -8.45
CA GLY A 184 -9.05 14.78 -9.83
C GLY A 184 -7.77 15.35 -10.43
N GLN A 185 -7.02 16.17 -9.69
CA GLN A 185 -5.77 16.79 -10.16
C GLN A 185 -4.57 16.33 -9.35
N GLU A 186 -3.40 16.26 -9.98
CA GLU A 186 -2.14 16.01 -9.28
C GLU A 186 -1.68 17.23 -8.49
N VAL A 187 -1.37 17.01 -7.22
CA VAL A 187 -0.85 18.02 -6.30
C VAL A 187 0.38 17.49 -5.60
N ILE A 188 1.45 18.28 -5.58
CA ILE A 188 2.72 17.92 -4.95
C ILE A 188 2.59 17.94 -3.42
N GLN A 189 3.01 16.87 -2.75
CA GLN A 189 3.04 16.76 -1.28
C GLN A 189 4.45 16.88 -0.70
N LYS A 190 5.49 16.50 -1.45
CA LYS A 190 6.86 16.50 -0.96
C LYS A 190 7.81 16.90 -2.07
N ILE A 191 8.76 17.79 -1.76
CA ILE A 191 9.76 18.30 -2.69
C ILE A 191 11.14 18.15 -2.05
N VAL A 192 12.08 17.60 -2.81
CA VAL A 192 13.49 17.49 -2.46
C VAL A 192 14.31 18.05 -3.61
N ILE A 193 15.11 19.07 -3.35
CA ILE A 193 16.10 19.57 -4.29
C ILE A 193 17.41 18.83 -4.01
N LEU A 194 17.99 18.25 -5.05
CA LEU A 194 19.25 17.55 -4.96
C LEU A 194 20.38 18.54 -4.64
N LYS A 195 21.21 18.22 -3.65
CA LYS A 195 22.32 19.09 -3.25
C LYS A 195 23.60 18.78 -4.02
N ASP A 196 23.91 17.50 -4.15
CA ASP A 196 25.15 16.98 -4.70
C ASP A 196 24.85 16.03 -5.88
N ASN A 197 25.78 15.11 -6.21
CA ASN A 197 25.60 14.19 -7.35
C ASN A 197 24.63 13.06 -7.02
N GLU A 198 23.74 12.78 -7.96
CA GLU A 198 22.77 11.69 -7.92
C GLU A 198 23.44 10.32 -8.05
N ARG A 199 22.98 9.35 -7.26
CA ARG A 199 23.25 7.92 -7.49
C ARG A 199 21.99 7.11 -7.22
N THR A 200 21.74 6.10 -8.06
CA THR A 200 20.56 5.24 -8.00
C THR A 200 20.96 3.80 -7.70
N TYR A 201 20.20 3.14 -6.84
CA TYR A 201 20.41 1.76 -6.43
C TYR A 201 19.11 0.98 -6.49
N TYR A 202 19.20 -0.30 -6.82
CA TYR A 202 18.07 -1.23 -6.80
C TYR A 202 18.55 -2.55 -6.17
N GLU A 203 18.27 -2.72 -4.89
CA GLU A 203 18.84 -3.81 -4.08
C GLU A 203 17.88 -4.26 -2.98
N ASP A 204 18.09 -5.48 -2.48
CA ASP A 204 17.40 -5.98 -1.29
C ASP A 204 17.76 -5.16 -0.04
N MET A 205 16.75 -4.88 0.78
CA MET A 205 16.95 -4.29 2.10
C MET A 205 17.31 -5.37 3.13
N GLN A 206 18.43 -5.19 3.82
CA GLN A 206 18.93 -6.09 4.85
C GLN A 206 18.45 -5.71 6.26
N SER A 207 18.38 -4.40 6.53
CA SER A 207 17.90 -3.88 7.82
C SER A 207 17.41 -2.44 7.69
N VAL A 208 16.52 -2.06 8.61
CA VAL A 208 16.05 -0.69 8.78
C VAL A 208 16.08 -0.35 10.27
N ASP A 209 16.73 0.75 10.63
CA ASP A 209 16.67 1.36 11.95
C ASP A 209 15.97 2.71 11.82
N THR A 210 14.69 2.72 12.19
CA THR A 210 13.84 3.89 12.08
C THR A 210 14.17 4.96 13.13
N ARG A 211 14.76 4.57 14.27
CA ARG A 211 15.17 5.48 15.35
C ARG A 211 16.39 6.28 14.94
N ASN A 212 17.39 5.61 14.38
CA ASN A 212 18.63 6.22 13.90
C ASN A 212 18.56 6.64 12.42
N LYS A 213 17.41 6.42 11.78
CA LYS A 213 17.09 6.81 10.40
C LYS A 213 18.08 6.30 9.36
N PHE A 214 18.39 5.02 9.41
CA PHE A 214 19.20 4.38 8.38
C PHE A 214 18.60 3.06 7.92
N MET A 215 18.96 2.67 6.70
CA MET A 215 18.71 1.36 6.13
C MET A 215 20.01 0.77 5.62
N THR A 216 20.09 -0.54 5.51
CA THR A 216 21.23 -1.24 4.92
C THR A 216 20.75 -1.96 3.67
N LEU A 217 21.36 -1.67 2.53
CA LEU A 217 21.18 -2.41 1.28
C LEU A 217 22.27 -3.48 1.15
N ASN A 218 22.00 -4.51 0.35
CA ASN A 218 22.87 -5.68 0.24
C ASN A 218 24.32 -5.35 -0.20
N ASN A 219 24.51 -4.57 -1.27
CA ASN A 219 25.86 -4.26 -1.78
C ASN A 219 26.31 -2.84 -1.39
N VAL A 220 25.40 -1.87 -1.43
CA VAL A 220 25.72 -0.47 -1.10
C VAL A 220 26.03 -0.28 0.39
N GLY A 221 25.49 -1.15 1.24
CA GLY A 221 25.59 -1.05 2.68
C GLY A 221 24.68 0.04 3.25
N ARG A 222 25.16 0.73 4.29
CA ARG A 222 24.34 1.65 5.10
C ARG A 222 24.07 2.97 4.38
N LEU A 223 22.80 3.37 4.33
CA LEU A 223 22.30 4.64 3.82
C LEU A 223 21.43 5.33 4.88
N TYR A 224 21.62 6.63 5.08
CA TYR A 224 20.80 7.42 5.99
C TYR A 224 19.61 8.03 5.26
N PHE A 225 18.44 8.07 5.88
CA PHE A 225 17.28 8.84 5.42
C PHE A 225 16.95 9.95 6.42
N HIS A 226 16.08 10.86 6.01
CA HIS A 226 15.67 12.00 6.82
C HIS A 226 14.18 12.30 6.64
N ASP A 227 13.67 13.26 7.41
CA ASP A 227 12.24 13.62 7.37
C ASP A 227 11.80 14.18 6.00
N GLY A 228 12.76 14.56 5.17
CA GLY A 228 12.56 15.05 3.80
C GLY A 228 12.61 13.96 2.74
N SER A 229 13.13 12.77 3.04
CA SER A 229 13.20 11.66 2.09
C SER A 229 11.81 11.28 1.59
N ILE A 230 11.63 11.13 0.28
CA ILE A 230 10.39 10.63 -0.32
C ILE A 230 10.39 9.11 -0.15
N LEU A 231 9.70 8.65 0.89
CA LEU A 231 9.61 7.23 1.22
C LEU A 231 8.27 6.70 0.73
N VAL A 232 8.30 5.74 -0.19
CA VAL A 232 7.13 5.13 -0.81
C VAL A 232 7.12 3.65 -0.51
N ARG A 233 6.07 3.18 0.15
CA ARG A 233 5.84 1.75 0.42
C ARG A 233 4.38 1.42 0.16
N ASN A 234 4.11 0.32 -0.55
CA ASN A 234 2.76 -0.07 -0.96
C ASN A 234 1.94 1.10 -1.56
N GLY A 235 2.63 2.04 -2.22
CA GLY A 235 2.01 3.14 -2.97
C GLY A 235 1.69 4.34 -2.14
N ARG A 236 2.16 4.36 -0.91
CA ARG A 236 1.83 5.38 0.06
C ARG A 236 3.09 6.10 0.45
N LEU A 237 2.98 7.41 0.60
CA LEU A 237 4.00 8.18 1.31
C LEU A 237 3.98 7.75 2.77
N VAL A 238 5.11 7.22 3.22
CA VAL A 238 5.30 6.77 4.60
C VAL A 238 6.29 7.66 5.34
N THR A 239 6.18 7.68 6.66
CA THR A 239 7.17 8.33 7.52
C THR A 239 8.40 7.44 7.67
N PRO A 240 9.56 8.00 8.06
CA PRO A 240 10.74 7.22 8.42
C PRO A 240 10.47 6.09 9.43
N THR A 241 9.51 6.27 10.34
CA THR A 241 9.11 5.28 11.35
C THR A 241 8.35 4.07 10.81
N ALA A 242 7.84 4.17 9.58
CA ALA A 242 7.01 3.17 8.92
C ALA A 242 7.78 2.27 7.93
N LEU A 243 9.08 2.51 7.74
CA LEU A 243 9.93 1.61 6.98
C LEU A 243 10.24 0.36 7.82
N THR A 244 10.13 -0.83 7.22
CA THR A 244 10.52 -2.09 7.86
C THR A 244 11.47 -2.87 6.96
N MET A 245 12.10 -3.91 7.51
CA MET A 245 13.21 -4.64 6.88
C MET A 245 12.81 -5.71 5.84
N HIS A 246 11.91 -5.42 4.91
CA HIS A 246 11.48 -6.39 3.90
C HIS A 246 11.35 -5.79 2.50
N GLY A 247 11.70 -6.60 1.49
CA GLY A 247 11.57 -6.25 0.08
C GLY A 247 12.83 -5.63 -0.53
N GLN A 248 12.73 -5.40 -1.84
CA GLN A 248 13.69 -4.62 -2.60
C GLN A 248 13.33 -3.14 -2.59
N ALA A 249 14.37 -2.31 -2.58
CA ALA A 249 14.23 -0.87 -2.61
C ALA A 249 14.95 -0.26 -3.82
N TYR A 250 14.26 0.64 -4.51
CA TYR A 250 14.89 1.61 -5.38
C TYR A 250 15.20 2.87 -4.59
N VAL A 251 16.48 3.23 -4.57
CA VAL A 251 16.98 4.32 -3.75
C VAL A 251 17.70 5.33 -4.62
N VAL A 252 17.29 6.59 -4.51
CA VAL A 252 18.04 7.73 -5.04
C VAL A 252 18.77 8.39 -3.89
N THR A 253 20.07 8.59 -4.03
CA THR A 253 20.91 9.26 -3.03
C THR A 253 21.55 10.52 -3.61
N ASP A 254 21.99 11.41 -2.73
CA ASP A 254 22.91 12.49 -3.07
C ASP A 254 24.25 12.36 -2.34
N GLY A 255 25.33 12.75 -3.03
CA GLY A 255 26.62 12.94 -2.37
C GLY A 255 27.76 13.29 -3.32
N GLU A 256 28.81 13.92 -2.78
CA GLU A 256 29.96 14.33 -3.58
C GLU A 256 30.85 13.12 -3.94
N ARG A 257 31.35 12.41 -2.91
CA ARG A 257 32.26 11.25 -3.06
C ARG A 257 31.69 9.92 -2.55
N ARG A 258 30.73 9.96 -1.64
CA ARG A 258 30.03 8.81 -1.06
C ARG A 258 28.55 9.12 -0.96
N ASN A 259 27.73 8.10 -0.78
CA ASN A 259 26.30 8.27 -0.51
C ASN A 259 26.15 8.95 0.84
N ASN A 260 25.46 10.10 0.90
CA ASN A 260 25.17 10.78 2.15
C ASN A 260 23.78 10.41 2.64
N PHE A 261 22.76 10.76 1.86
CA PHE A 261 21.37 10.57 2.24
C PHE A 261 20.55 9.98 1.10
N ALA A 262 19.68 9.03 1.43
CA ALA A 262 18.61 8.56 0.58
C ALA A 262 17.53 9.65 0.48
N GLN A 263 17.40 10.22 -0.71
CA GLN A 263 16.42 11.24 -1.05
C GLN A 263 15.10 10.63 -1.49
N ILE A 264 15.15 9.49 -2.17
CA ILE A 264 13.97 8.67 -2.49
C ILE A 264 14.26 7.25 -2.06
N VAL A 265 13.27 6.61 -1.45
CA VAL A 265 13.24 5.17 -1.20
C VAL A 265 11.87 4.68 -1.63
N GLN A 266 11.80 3.89 -2.70
CA GLN A 266 10.60 3.17 -3.07
C GLN A 266 10.79 1.69 -2.76
N VAL A 267 9.90 1.09 -1.99
CA VAL A 267 9.94 -0.34 -1.62
C VAL A 267 8.92 -1.11 -2.45
N THR A 268 9.31 -2.31 -2.88
CA THR A 268 8.44 -3.29 -3.59
C THR A 268 7.21 -3.63 -2.75
N SER A 269 6.15 -4.19 -3.39
CA SER A 269 4.96 -4.59 -2.64
C SER A 269 5.29 -5.70 -1.65
N ASP A 270 4.75 -5.60 -0.44
CA ASP A 270 4.89 -6.62 0.61
C ASP A 270 4.10 -7.91 0.31
N SER A 271 3.31 -7.97 -0.77
CA SER A 271 2.60 -9.20 -1.17
C SER A 271 1.67 -9.77 -0.06
N PHE A 272 1.42 -11.08 -0.07
CA PHE A 272 0.76 -11.80 1.03
C PHE A 272 1.54 -11.72 2.36
N THR A 273 2.77 -11.20 2.36
CA THR A 273 3.55 -10.97 3.59
C THR A 273 3.25 -9.63 4.26
N SER A 274 2.34 -8.83 3.68
CA SER A 274 1.91 -7.57 4.27
C SER A 274 1.26 -7.80 5.64
N ALA A 275 1.66 -7.04 6.66
CA ALA A 275 1.23 -7.25 8.04
C ALA A 275 -0.30 -7.07 8.26
N ASN A 276 -0.99 -6.32 7.41
CA ASN A 276 -2.45 -6.21 7.44
C ASN A 276 -3.15 -7.53 6.99
N LEU A 277 -2.42 -8.47 6.41
CA LEU A 277 -2.88 -9.79 6.00
C LEU A 277 -2.45 -10.91 6.97
N ALA A 278 -1.94 -10.59 8.16
CA ALA A 278 -1.41 -11.57 9.12
C ALA A 278 -2.32 -12.76 9.49
N LYS A 279 -3.64 -12.63 9.29
CA LYS A 279 -4.65 -13.66 9.57
C LYS A 279 -5.20 -14.31 8.31
N HIS A 280 -4.66 -13.94 7.15
CA HIS A 280 -5.08 -14.38 5.84
C HIS A 280 -3.99 -15.22 5.23
N ASP A 281 -4.39 -16.37 4.71
CA ASP A 281 -3.50 -17.33 4.09
C ASP A 281 -4.07 -17.70 2.73
N LEU A 282 -3.18 -18.11 1.83
CA LEU A 282 -3.55 -18.73 0.57
C LEU A 282 -2.96 -20.13 0.54
N TYR A 283 -3.82 -21.12 0.32
CA TYR A 283 -3.42 -22.50 0.13
C TYR A 283 -3.74 -22.98 -1.28
N TYR A 284 -3.07 -24.02 -1.72
CA TYR A 284 -3.40 -24.81 -2.89
C TYR A 284 -3.31 -26.29 -2.54
N GLY A 285 -4.19 -27.11 -3.08
CA GLY A 285 -4.19 -28.56 -2.87
C GLY A 285 -5.44 -29.23 -3.41
N GLN A 286 -5.56 -30.54 -3.21
CA GLN A 286 -6.71 -31.32 -3.66
C GLN A 286 -7.79 -31.34 -2.58
N LEU A 287 -9.03 -31.00 -2.92
CA LEU A 287 -10.16 -31.21 -2.02
C LEU A 287 -10.38 -32.73 -1.84
N ASN A 288 -10.02 -33.28 -0.69
CA ASN A 288 -10.09 -34.72 -0.42
C ASN A 288 -11.47 -35.17 0.05
N TYR A 289 -12.04 -34.41 0.99
CA TYR A 289 -13.27 -34.78 1.67
C TYR A 289 -13.99 -33.54 2.20
N VAL A 290 -15.32 -33.53 2.09
CA VAL A 290 -16.21 -32.50 2.63
C VAL A 290 -17.09 -33.13 3.70
N ASP A 291 -16.92 -32.70 4.95
CA ASP A 291 -17.77 -33.14 6.06
C ASP A 291 -19.05 -32.29 6.15
N ASN A 292 -20.13 -32.92 6.58
CA ASN A 292 -21.42 -32.30 6.86
C ASN A 292 -21.37 -31.27 8.01
N ASN A 293 -20.27 -31.23 8.78
CA ASN A 293 -20.04 -30.27 9.87
C ASN A 293 -19.29 -29.00 9.44
N TYR A 294 -19.30 -28.65 8.16
CA TYR A 294 -18.59 -27.49 7.61
C TYR A 294 -17.06 -27.57 7.74
N LEU A 295 -16.53 -28.79 7.65
CA LEU A 295 -15.09 -29.05 7.58
C LEU A 295 -14.75 -29.61 6.21
N LEU A 296 -13.57 -29.28 5.72
CA LEU A 296 -13.00 -29.90 4.53
C LEU A 296 -11.56 -30.31 4.77
N GLU A 297 -11.15 -31.35 4.08
CA GLU A 297 -9.80 -31.88 4.08
C GLU A 297 -9.13 -31.59 2.75
N VAL A 298 -7.90 -31.10 2.80
CA VAL A 298 -7.09 -30.80 1.61
C VAL A 298 -5.85 -31.70 1.62
N ASN A 299 -5.72 -32.54 0.61
CA ASN A 299 -4.50 -33.33 0.39
C ASN A 299 -3.42 -32.49 -0.30
N ASP A 300 -2.17 -32.83 -0.01
CA ASP A 300 -0.97 -32.21 -0.61
C ASP A 300 -0.99 -30.68 -0.49
N ALA A 301 -1.58 -30.20 0.61
CA ALA A 301 -1.76 -28.78 0.81
C ALA A 301 -0.40 -28.07 0.88
N VAL A 302 -0.30 -26.99 0.11
CA VAL A 302 0.81 -26.05 0.16
C VAL A 302 0.29 -24.68 0.53
N LYS A 303 1.03 -23.98 1.38
CA LYS A 303 0.78 -22.59 1.79
C LYS A 303 1.64 -21.65 0.97
N PHE A 304 1.04 -20.56 0.49
CA PHE A 304 1.78 -19.46 -0.11
C PHE A 304 2.38 -18.57 0.98
N GLU A 305 3.71 -18.58 1.11
CA GLU A 305 4.44 -17.78 2.08
C GLU A 305 5.80 -17.37 1.52
N ASN A 306 6.26 -16.16 1.83
CA ASN A 306 7.55 -15.64 1.35
C ASN A 306 7.72 -15.75 -0.19
N ASN A 307 6.63 -15.47 -0.93
CA ASN A 307 6.57 -15.53 -2.39
C ASN A 307 6.86 -16.93 -3.00
N ARG A 308 6.59 -18.00 -2.24
CA ARG A 308 6.73 -19.39 -2.69
C ARG A 308 5.68 -20.29 -2.06
N TRP A 309 5.50 -21.48 -2.63
CA TRP A 309 4.68 -22.53 -2.06
C TRP A 309 5.51 -23.42 -1.13
N THR A 310 5.01 -23.63 0.09
CA THR A 310 5.61 -24.52 1.10
C THR A 310 4.58 -25.56 1.53
N TYR A 311 4.94 -26.85 1.55
CA TYR A 311 4.05 -27.90 2.07
C TYR A 311 3.61 -27.63 3.51
N THR A 312 2.34 -27.87 3.80
CA THR A 312 1.82 -27.92 5.16
C THR A 312 2.40 -29.14 5.89
N LYS A 313 2.43 -29.07 7.22
CA LYS A 313 2.88 -30.22 8.03
C LYS A 313 1.84 -31.33 8.10
N ASP A 314 0.57 -30.95 8.09
CA ASP A 314 -0.55 -31.87 8.18
C ASP A 314 -0.99 -32.29 6.76
N ASN A 315 -1.31 -33.57 6.61
CA ASN A 315 -1.87 -34.16 5.39
C ASN A 315 -2.78 -35.35 5.79
N PRO A 316 -4.11 -35.26 5.64
CA PRO A 316 -4.84 -34.12 5.09
C PRO A 316 -4.77 -32.88 5.99
N PHE A 317 -4.78 -31.70 5.37
CA PHE A 317 -4.87 -30.42 6.05
C PHE A 317 -6.34 -30.02 6.19
N THR A 318 -6.82 -29.84 7.43
CA THR A 318 -8.23 -29.54 7.69
C THR A 318 -8.50 -28.03 7.74
N LEU A 319 -9.55 -27.60 7.06
CA LEU A 319 -10.07 -26.24 7.09
C LEU A 319 -11.57 -26.23 7.40
N SER A 320 -12.09 -25.08 7.82
CA SER A 320 -13.54 -24.88 7.96
C SER A 320 -14.08 -24.01 6.82
N PHE A 321 -15.36 -24.17 6.48
CA PHE A 321 -16.05 -23.33 5.50
C PHE A 321 -17.45 -22.93 6.00
N SER A 322 -18.24 -22.21 5.20
CA SER A 322 -19.64 -21.94 5.49
C SER A 322 -20.43 -21.66 4.20
N ASN A 323 -21.74 -21.49 4.30
CA ASN A 323 -22.60 -21.07 3.17
C ASN A 323 -22.22 -19.69 2.61
N SER A 324 -21.42 -18.91 3.36
CA SER A 324 -20.91 -17.60 2.93
C SER A 324 -19.58 -17.68 2.19
N THR A 325 -18.94 -18.85 2.16
CA THR A 325 -17.72 -19.07 1.40
C THR A 325 -18.01 -18.92 -0.09
N VAL A 326 -17.21 -18.12 -0.80
CA VAL A 326 -17.35 -17.96 -2.25
C VAL A 326 -16.59 -19.09 -2.94
N ALA A 327 -17.28 -20.11 -3.43
CA ALA A 327 -16.65 -21.21 -4.15
C ALA A 327 -16.97 -21.14 -5.64
N ARG A 328 -15.97 -21.41 -6.48
CA ARG A 328 -16.10 -21.39 -7.95
C ARG A 328 -15.29 -22.52 -8.56
N TYR A 329 -15.77 -23.08 -9.67
CA TYR A 329 -14.95 -23.94 -10.53
C TYR A 329 -14.90 -23.41 -11.96
N ASN A 330 -13.89 -23.85 -12.68
CA ASN A 330 -13.72 -23.59 -14.10
C ASN A 330 -14.12 -24.82 -14.92
N ASP A 331 -15.06 -24.69 -15.85
CA ASP A 331 -15.47 -25.77 -16.76
C ASP A 331 -14.63 -25.85 -18.05
N GLY A 332 -13.57 -25.03 -18.13
CA GLY A 332 -12.72 -24.84 -19.31
C GLY A 332 -13.22 -23.75 -20.27
N THR A 333 -14.46 -23.28 -20.11
CA THR A 333 -15.05 -22.21 -20.94
C THR A 333 -15.52 -21.00 -20.12
N ARG A 334 -15.89 -21.22 -18.86
CA ARG A 334 -16.38 -20.18 -17.94
C ARG A 334 -16.13 -20.58 -16.50
N VAL A 335 -16.18 -19.56 -15.64
CA VAL A 335 -16.21 -19.74 -14.18
C VAL A 335 -17.66 -19.84 -13.71
N VAL A 336 -17.95 -20.85 -12.91
CA VAL A 336 -19.29 -21.13 -12.37
C VAL A 336 -19.24 -21.09 -10.84
N ASP A 337 -20.23 -20.44 -10.21
CA ASP A 337 -20.35 -20.40 -8.75
C ASP A 337 -20.88 -21.75 -8.23
N ILE A 338 -20.30 -22.19 -7.11
CA ILE A 338 -20.66 -23.41 -6.35
C ILE A 338 -21.34 -22.96 -5.06
N LYS A 339 -22.43 -23.63 -4.68
CA LYS A 339 -23.03 -23.49 -3.35
C LYS A 339 -22.30 -24.42 -2.36
N PRO A 340 -21.47 -23.91 -1.44
CA PRO A 340 -20.59 -24.76 -0.64
C PRO A 340 -21.33 -25.83 0.16
N GLU A 341 -22.51 -25.50 0.70
CA GLU A 341 -23.30 -26.39 1.54
C GLU A 341 -24.05 -27.49 0.76
N MET A 342 -24.14 -27.39 -0.56
CA MET A 342 -24.91 -28.33 -1.40
C MET A 342 -24.08 -29.05 -2.45
N GLU A 343 -23.01 -28.41 -2.93
CA GLU A 343 -22.34 -28.84 -4.17
C GLU A 343 -20.86 -29.12 -3.95
N LEU A 344 -20.25 -28.68 -2.84
CA LEU A 344 -18.80 -28.79 -2.66
C LEU A 344 -18.29 -30.24 -2.67
N PHE A 345 -19.07 -31.19 -2.16
CA PHE A 345 -18.71 -32.62 -2.17
C PHE A 345 -18.61 -33.20 -3.61
N LEU A 346 -19.24 -32.56 -4.60
CA LEU A 346 -19.15 -32.96 -6.01
C LEU A 346 -17.78 -32.64 -6.62
N HIS A 347 -17.00 -31.79 -5.94
CA HIS A 347 -15.66 -31.36 -6.34
C HIS A 347 -14.56 -32.07 -5.54
N GLU A 348 -14.90 -33.12 -4.78
CA GLU A 348 -13.89 -34.01 -4.18
C GLU A 348 -13.02 -34.64 -5.27
N GLY A 349 -11.70 -34.59 -5.08
CA GLY A 349 -10.69 -34.98 -6.05
C GLY A 349 -10.18 -33.83 -6.93
N GLU A 350 -10.80 -32.65 -6.93
CA GLU A 350 -10.34 -31.50 -7.70
C GLU A 350 -9.28 -30.69 -6.95
N TYR A 351 -8.34 -30.11 -7.71
CA TYR A 351 -7.35 -29.19 -7.16
C TYR A 351 -7.85 -27.74 -7.23
N GLY A 352 -7.53 -26.97 -6.20
CA GLY A 352 -7.94 -25.57 -6.16
C GLY A 352 -7.16 -24.71 -5.19
N TYR A 353 -7.41 -23.41 -5.28
CA TYR A 353 -6.93 -22.39 -4.37
C TYR A 353 -7.93 -22.16 -3.25
N PHE A 354 -7.43 -22.04 -2.02
CA PHE A 354 -8.21 -21.77 -0.82
C PHE A 354 -7.71 -20.49 -0.17
N TYR A 355 -8.50 -19.41 -0.29
CA TYR A 355 -8.23 -18.18 0.44
C TYR A 355 -8.87 -18.28 1.83
N VAL A 356 -8.03 -18.28 2.87
CA VAL A 356 -8.41 -18.62 4.23
C VAL A 356 -8.19 -17.42 5.15
N LYS A 357 -9.11 -17.20 6.07
CA LYS A 357 -8.97 -16.24 7.17
C LYS A 357 -9.21 -16.94 8.50
N ASP A 358 -8.25 -16.86 9.42
CA ASP A 358 -8.33 -17.47 10.76
C ASP A 358 -8.75 -18.97 10.74
N GLY A 359 -8.30 -19.75 9.74
CA GLY A 359 -8.65 -21.16 9.56
C GLY A 359 -10.01 -21.43 8.90
N HIS A 360 -10.74 -20.38 8.50
CA HIS A 360 -12.00 -20.47 7.76
C HIS A 360 -11.84 -19.99 6.32
N VAL A 361 -12.22 -20.84 5.37
CA VAL A 361 -12.16 -20.55 3.93
C VAL A 361 -13.14 -19.44 3.57
N GLN A 362 -12.59 -18.33 3.08
CA GLN A 362 -13.37 -17.20 2.56
C GLN A 362 -13.73 -17.42 1.09
N ALA A 363 -12.83 -18.05 0.33
CA ALA A 363 -13.10 -18.38 -1.06
C ALA A 363 -12.32 -19.62 -1.54
N MET A 364 -12.90 -20.31 -2.52
CA MET A 364 -12.32 -21.45 -3.23
C MET A 364 -12.39 -21.22 -4.73
N HIS A 365 -11.34 -21.60 -5.44
CA HIS A 365 -11.31 -21.62 -6.89
C HIS A 365 -10.70 -22.93 -7.38
N PHE A 366 -11.50 -23.77 -8.03
CA PHE A 366 -11.09 -25.05 -8.59
C PHE A 366 -10.75 -24.89 -10.07
N ASP A 367 -9.54 -25.34 -10.44
CA ASP A 367 -8.96 -25.16 -11.78
C ASP A 367 -9.21 -26.38 -12.65
N ASP A 368 -8.88 -27.59 -12.16
CA ASP A 368 -9.17 -28.88 -12.78
C ASP A 368 -8.85 -30.05 -11.81
N ALA A 369 -9.00 -31.29 -12.28
CA ALA A 369 -8.61 -32.50 -11.54
C ALA A 369 -7.09 -32.81 -11.62
N MET A 370 -6.33 -32.03 -12.38
CA MET A 370 -4.88 -32.18 -12.52
C MET A 370 -4.16 -31.17 -11.61
N GLN A 371 -2.91 -31.46 -11.26
CA GLN A 371 -2.16 -30.53 -10.41
C GLN A 371 -1.61 -29.37 -11.26
N SER A 372 -2.38 -28.29 -11.46
CA SER A 372 -2.00 -27.09 -12.23
C SER A 372 -1.69 -25.87 -11.35
N MET A 373 -0.83 -26.06 -10.34
CA MET A 373 -0.47 -24.97 -9.43
C MET A 373 0.33 -23.88 -10.14
N LYS A 374 -0.12 -22.62 -10.06
CA LYS A 374 0.59 -21.45 -10.58
C LYS A 374 1.82 -21.15 -9.72
N THR A 375 3.01 -21.11 -10.33
CA THR A 375 4.30 -20.99 -9.62
C THR A 375 4.99 -19.64 -9.84
N ILE A 376 4.52 -18.82 -10.77
CA ILE A 376 5.11 -17.51 -11.05
C ILE A 376 4.43 -16.46 -10.19
N THR A 377 5.20 -15.87 -9.27
CA THR A 377 4.77 -14.73 -8.45
C THR A 377 5.27 -13.44 -9.06
N MET A 378 4.37 -12.47 -9.27
CA MET A 378 4.71 -11.11 -9.70
C MET A 378 4.06 -10.07 -8.81
N VAL A 379 4.64 -8.86 -8.81
CA VAL A 379 4.04 -7.65 -8.23
C VAL A 379 4.06 -6.54 -9.26
N GLY A 380 3.08 -5.64 -9.21
CA GLY A 380 3.03 -4.50 -10.12
C GLY A 380 1.89 -3.54 -9.83
N GLN A 381 1.63 -2.67 -10.80
CA GLN A 381 0.48 -1.77 -10.80
C GLN A 381 -0.33 -1.98 -12.06
N ILE A 382 -1.66 -1.86 -11.96
CA ILE A 382 -2.54 -1.90 -13.11
C ILE A 382 -2.38 -0.61 -13.94
N ASP A 383 -2.08 -0.73 -15.24
CA ASP A 383 -2.11 0.39 -16.17
C ASP A 383 -3.42 0.45 -16.97
N LYS A 384 -3.86 -0.69 -17.51
CA LYS A 384 -5.12 -0.80 -18.27
C LYS A 384 -5.90 -2.04 -17.84
N ILE A 385 -7.22 -1.96 -17.99
CA ILE A 385 -8.16 -3.02 -17.61
C ILE A 385 -9.14 -3.21 -18.77
N GLN A 386 -9.29 -4.45 -19.22
CA GLN A 386 -10.44 -4.91 -19.97
C GLN A 386 -11.25 -5.80 -19.03
N ALA A 387 -12.31 -5.24 -18.43
CA ALA A 387 -13.09 -5.95 -17.40
C ALA A 387 -14.16 -6.90 -17.97
N LYS A 388 -14.30 -6.97 -19.30
CA LYS A 388 -15.28 -7.81 -20.01
C LYS A 388 -14.53 -8.89 -20.77
N TYR A 389 -15.17 -10.05 -20.92
CA TYR A 389 -14.60 -11.22 -21.58
C TYR A 389 -14.02 -10.90 -22.97
N PRO A 390 -12.77 -11.34 -23.27
CA PRO A 390 -11.82 -11.90 -22.31
C PRO A 390 -11.31 -10.79 -21.36
N ALA A 391 -11.43 -11.02 -20.07
CA ALA A 391 -11.01 -10.10 -19.03
C ALA A 391 -9.48 -10.15 -18.93
N THR A 392 -8.85 -9.02 -19.22
CA THR A 392 -7.39 -8.89 -19.22
C THR A 392 -6.97 -7.63 -18.48
N LEU A 393 -5.72 -7.61 -18.03
CA LEU A 393 -5.11 -6.41 -17.50
C LEU A 393 -3.70 -6.23 -18.07
N GLN A 394 -3.27 -4.99 -18.20
CA GLN A 394 -1.90 -4.63 -18.53
C GLN A 394 -1.26 -4.00 -17.32
N THR A 395 -0.05 -4.44 -16.96
CA THR A 395 0.66 -3.95 -15.78
C THR A 395 1.79 -2.98 -16.12
N LYS A 396 2.18 -2.17 -15.15
CA LYS A 396 3.42 -1.40 -15.16
C LYS A 396 4.19 -1.61 -13.86
N SER A 397 5.48 -1.28 -13.88
CA SER A 397 6.39 -1.46 -12.75
C SER A 397 6.43 -2.89 -12.22
N THR A 398 6.42 -3.85 -13.14
CA THR A 398 6.25 -5.26 -12.81
C THR A 398 7.56 -5.95 -12.52
N ALA A 399 7.61 -6.60 -11.37
CA ALA A 399 8.71 -7.46 -10.96
C ALA A 399 8.21 -8.88 -10.70
N LYS A 400 9.00 -9.86 -11.09
CA LYS A 400 8.79 -11.29 -10.86
C LYS A 400 9.73 -11.76 -9.75
N TRP A 401 9.22 -12.61 -8.87
CA TRP A 401 10.03 -13.25 -7.86
C TRP A 401 10.85 -14.38 -8.49
N GLN A 402 12.17 -14.34 -8.37
CA GLN A 402 13.07 -15.36 -8.86
C GLN A 402 14.35 -15.39 -8.02
N ALA A 403 14.89 -16.59 -7.75
CA ALA A 403 16.15 -16.77 -7.03
C ALA A 403 16.26 -16.03 -5.67
N GLY A 404 15.14 -15.84 -4.98
CA GLY A 404 15.10 -15.18 -3.67
C GLY A 404 15.03 -13.65 -3.71
N GLY A 405 14.85 -13.04 -4.89
CA GLY A 405 14.69 -11.60 -5.05
C GLY A 405 13.61 -11.24 -6.06
N TRP A 406 13.25 -9.95 -6.10
CA TRP A 406 12.42 -9.40 -7.17
C TRP A 406 13.32 -9.05 -8.37
N HIS A 407 12.83 -9.38 -9.56
CA HIS A 407 13.52 -9.09 -10.82
C HIS A 407 12.55 -8.43 -11.78
N MET A 408 12.97 -7.32 -12.35
CA MET A 408 12.16 -6.55 -13.28
C MET A 408 11.86 -7.35 -14.55
N THR A 409 10.59 -7.37 -14.93
CA THR A 409 10.12 -8.12 -16.12
C THR A 409 9.85 -7.25 -17.34
N GLY A 410 9.94 -5.93 -17.17
CA GLY A 410 9.76 -4.95 -18.24
C GLY A 410 8.47 -4.14 -18.08
N GLN A 411 8.13 -3.42 -19.15
CA GLN A 411 6.93 -2.59 -19.24
C GLN A 411 5.78 -3.40 -19.83
N ASN A 412 4.54 -3.18 -19.38
CA ASN A 412 3.33 -3.67 -20.04
C ASN A 412 3.25 -5.19 -20.14
N VAL A 413 3.19 -5.88 -18.99
CA VAL A 413 2.87 -7.32 -18.98
C VAL A 413 1.36 -7.46 -19.14
N ASP A 414 0.94 -8.13 -20.21
CA ASP A 414 -0.47 -8.43 -20.48
C ASP A 414 -0.82 -9.76 -19.79
N LEU A 415 -1.84 -9.72 -18.93
CA LEU A 415 -2.28 -10.86 -18.13
C LEU A 415 -3.72 -11.22 -18.47
N SER A 416 -4.01 -12.53 -18.54
CA SER A 416 -5.37 -13.04 -18.55
C SER A 416 -5.88 -13.16 -17.11
N ILE A 417 -7.03 -12.55 -16.81
CA ILE A 417 -7.67 -12.60 -15.49
C ILE A 417 -9.10 -13.16 -15.54
N ASP A 418 -9.46 -13.79 -16.65
CA ASP A 418 -10.81 -14.35 -16.86
C ASP A 418 -11.23 -15.32 -15.76
N GLN A 419 -10.27 -16.08 -15.24
CA GLN A 419 -10.48 -17.12 -14.25
C GLN A 419 -9.92 -16.74 -12.87
N ALA A 420 -9.36 -15.55 -12.72
CA ALA A 420 -8.65 -15.19 -11.50
C ALA A 420 -9.58 -15.09 -10.28
N LEU A 421 -9.13 -15.67 -9.17
CA LEU A 421 -9.60 -15.31 -7.84
C LEU A 421 -9.06 -13.92 -7.48
N ILE A 422 -9.90 -12.88 -7.62
CA ILE A 422 -9.52 -11.50 -7.33
C ILE A 422 -9.91 -11.12 -5.90
N ILE A 423 -8.91 -10.79 -5.10
CA ILE A 423 -9.06 -10.51 -3.66
C ILE A 423 -8.70 -9.05 -3.41
N ARG A 424 -9.56 -8.28 -2.73
CA ARG A 424 -9.25 -6.94 -2.23
C ARG A 424 -9.72 -6.81 -0.78
N ALA A 425 -8.81 -6.43 0.12
CA ALA A 425 -9.12 -6.20 1.54
C ALA A 425 -9.95 -7.33 2.18
N GLY A 426 -9.51 -8.58 1.97
CA GLY A 426 -10.15 -9.76 2.54
C GLY A 426 -11.43 -10.23 1.84
N LYS A 427 -11.82 -9.61 0.73
CA LYS A 427 -13.07 -9.90 0.01
C LYS A 427 -12.81 -10.26 -1.44
N ILE A 428 -13.64 -11.15 -1.98
CA ILE A 428 -13.63 -11.44 -3.41
C ILE A 428 -14.35 -10.34 -4.16
N ILE A 429 -13.72 -9.85 -5.23
CA ILE A 429 -14.25 -8.81 -6.11
C ILE A 429 -14.28 -9.28 -7.56
N SER A 430 -14.92 -8.51 -8.43
CA SER A 430 -14.95 -8.79 -9.87
C SER A 430 -13.90 -7.95 -10.64
N PRO A 431 -13.56 -8.32 -11.88
CA PRO A 431 -12.70 -7.48 -12.74
C PRO A 431 -13.21 -6.03 -12.91
N GLN A 432 -14.52 -5.81 -12.77
CA GLN A 432 -15.13 -4.47 -12.90
C GLN A 432 -14.81 -3.56 -11.70
N ASP A 433 -14.42 -4.15 -10.57
CA ASP A 433 -14.05 -3.42 -9.35
C ASP A 433 -12.57 -2.99 -9.35
N LEU A 434 -11.79 -3.45 -10.33
CA LEU A 434 -10.40 -3.04 -10.52
C LEU A 434 -10.31 -1.61 -11.03
N ARG A 435 -9.22 -0.93 -10.68
CA ARG A 435 -8.97 0.46 -11.03
C ARG A 435 -7.53 0.63 -11.51
N LYS A 436 -7.35 1.57 -12.44
CA LYS A 436 -6.01 2.01 -12.82
C LYS A 436 -5.21 2.44 -11.59
N ASN A 437 -3.92 2.11 -11.59
CA ASN A 437 -2.95 2.29 -10.52
C ASN A 437 -3.20 1.46 -9.24
N ASP A 438 -4.19 0.57 -9.22
CA ASP A 438 -4.27 -0.45 -8.17
C ASP A 438 -2.97 -1.25 -8.16
N ARG A 439 -2.46 -1.53 -6.96
CA ARG A 439 -1.30 -2.38 -6.76
C ARG A 439 -1.75 -3.82 -6.64
N ILE A 440 -1.00 -4.69 -7.28
CA ILE A 440 -1.39 -6.08 -7.42
C ILE A 440 -0.23 -7.02 -7.15
N VAL A 441 -0.59 -8.18 -6.63
CA VAL A 441 0.23 -9.38 -6.51
C VAL A 441 -0.45 -10.45 -7.35
N ILE A 442 0.34 -11.09 -8.19
CA ILE A 442 -0.14 -11.97 -9.25
C ILE A 442 0.46 -13.34 -9.02
N LEU A 443 -0.39 -14.38 -9.02
CA LEU A 443 0.02 -15.77 -9.17
C LEU A 443 -0.44 -16.30 -10.51
N SER A 444 0.54 -16.69 -11.33
CA SER A 444 0.34 -17.06 -12.73
C SER A 444 1.26 -18.20 -13.15
N ASP A 445 1.09 -18.67 -14.38
CA ASP A 445 2.00 -19.59 -15.06
C ASP A 445 2.89 -18.85 -16.10
N SER A 446 3.60 -19.63 -16.90
CA SER A 446 4.45 -19.11 -17.98
C SER A 446 3.68 -18.50 -19.14
N GLU A 447 2.38 -18.79 -19.27
CA GLU A 447 1.48 -18.23 -20.29
C GLU A 447 0.78 -16.95 -19.83
N LEU A 448 1.06 -16.50 -18.59
CA LEU A 448 0.50 -15.32 -17.96
C LEU A 448 -1.01 -15.42 -17.70
N GLU A 449 -1.51 -16.65 -17.52
CA GLU A 449 -2.84 -16.91 -16.98
C GLU A 449 -2.82 -16.79 -15.46
N VAL A 450 -3.67 -15.92 -14.93
CA VAL A 450 -3.71 -15.60 -13.50
C VAL A 450 -4.78 -16.42 -12.79
N SER A 451 -4.38 -17.23 -11.79
CA SER A 451 -5.34 -17.90 -10.90
C SER A 451 -5.64 -17.09 -9.65
N VAL A 452 -4.71 -16.27 -9.16
CA VAL A 452 -4.95 -15.39 -7.99
C VAL A 452 -4.39 -13.99 -8.23
N LEU A 453 -5.23 -13.00 -7.99
CA LEU A 453 -4.88 -11.58 -8.06
C LEU A 453 -5.24 -10.91 -6.74
N LEU A 454 -4.26 -10.61 -5.90
CA LEU A 454 -4.45 -9.84 -4.68
C LEU A 454 -4.25 -8.34 -4.99
N VAL A 455 -5.19 -7.52 -4.56
CA VAL A 455 -5.27 -6.08 -4.84
C VAL A 455 -5.20 -5.29 -3.53
N ASP A 456 -4.31 -4.30 -3.48
CA ASP A 456 -4.13 -3.38 -2.34
C ASP A 456 -5.13 -2.20 -2.30
#